data_AF-A0A1F8BBU4-F1
#
_entry.id   AF-A0A1F8BBU4-F1
#
_cell.length_a   1.000
_cell.length_b   1.000
_cell.length_c   1.000
_cell.angle_alpha   90.00
_cell.angle_beta   90.00
_cell.angle_gamma   90.00
#
_symmetry.space_group_name_H-M   'P 1'
#
loop_
_entity.id
_entity.type
_entity.pdbx_description
1 polymer ?
#
loop_
_entity_poly.entity_id
_entity_poly.type
_entity_poly.pdbx_seq_one_letter_code
_entity_poly.pdbx_strand_id
1 'polypeptide(L)'
;MFRLSYGKRPIVEESQITSAGICVRNFLADIKQDNLDLNKEDDIKELISRVEMGTTFNLKQEKWGEVEYSEPNSVKMTYTRSNLGRGFIFWFICNLCGRRVRYLYFPPNSQILACRRCHKLAYEKQNDSKSIRHLNRLFR
;
A
#
# COMPACT_ATOMS: atom_id res chain seq x y z
N MET A 1 6.52 -20.46 8.68
CA MET A 1 7.97 -20.40 8.44
C MET A 1 8.25 -19.43 7.30
N PHE A 2 8.49 -18.13 7.56
CA PHE A 2 9.02 -17.24 6.52
C PHE A 2 10.52 -17.50 6.44
N ARG A 3 10.93 -18.46 5.59
CA ARG A 3 12.34 -18.66 5.26
C ARG A 3 12.80 -17.44 4.47
N LEU A 4 13.38 -16.46 5.16
CA LEU A 4 14.28 -15.52 4.49
C LEU A 4 15.45 -16.35 3.94
N SER A 5 15.33 -16.74 2.68
CA SER A 5 16.46 -17.28 1.94
C SER A 5 17.46 -16.13 1.83
N TYR A 6 18.53 -16.20 2.62
CA TYR A 6 19.64 -15.23 2.58
C TYR A 6 19.97 -14.90 1.10
N GLY A 7 19.76 -13.64 0.71
CA GLY A 7 20.01 -13.14 -0.66
C GLY A 7 18.78 -12.93 -1.56
N LYS A 8 17.55 -13.31 -1.17
CA LYS A 8 16.34 -13.00 -1.94
C LYS A 8 15.68 -11.70 -1.47
N ARG A 9 15.14 -10.94 -2.42
CA ARG A 9 14.37 -9.72 -2.14
C ARG A 9 13.02 -10.08 -1.51
N PRO A 10 12.48 -9.25 -0.60
CA PRO A 10 11.11 -9.41 -0.12
C PRO A 10 10.11 -9.41 -1.30
N ILE A 11 9.06 -10.21 -1.19
CA ILE A 11 8.13 -10.50 -2.28
C ILE A 11 6.85 -9.67 -2.12
N VAL A 12 6.32 -9.15 -3.24
CA VAL A 12 5.08 -8.35 -3.27
C VAL A 12 3.89 -9.17 -2.78
N GLU A 13 3.80 -10.42 -3.24
CA GLU A 13 2.73 -11.38 -2.97
C GLU A 13 2.64 -11.77 -1.48
N GLU A 14 3.73 -11.65 -0.74
CA GLU A 14 3.78 -11.89 0.71
C GLU A 14 3.51 -10.62 1.55
N SER A 15 3.40 -9.46 0.90
CA SER A 15 3.22 -8.18 1.58
C SER A 15 1.75 -7.88 1.81
N GLN A 16 1.42 -7.28 2.96
CA GLN A 16 0.15 -6.57 3.09
C GLN A 16 0.18 -5.30 2.25
N ILE A 17 -0.95 -4.98 1.61
CA ILE A 17 -1.05 -3.88 0.64
C ILE A 17 -2.27 -3.04 0.99
N THR A 18 -2.09 -1.72 0.97
CA THR A 18 -3.22 -0.78 0.95
C THR A 18 -3.14 0.08 -0.30
N SER A 19 -4.30 0.38 -0.88
CA SER A 19 -4.40 1.28 -2.04
C SER A 19 -5.05 2.59 -1.62
N ALA A 20 -4.66 3.68 -2.28
CA ALA A 20 -5.20 5.00 -1.97
C ALA A 20 -6.71 5.05 -2.12
N GLY A 21 -7.27 4.39 -3.14
CA GLY A 21 -8.72 4.34 -3.35
C GLY A 21 -9.46 3.53 -2.29
N ILE A 22 -8.89 2.41 -1.82
CA ILE A 22 -9.50 1.61 -0.74
C ILE A 22 -9.45 2.38 0.59
N CYS A 23 -8.34 3.05 0.88
CA CYS A 23 -8.18 3.89 2.07
C CYS A 23 -9.29 4.95 2.15
N VAL A 24 -9.45 5.73 1.07
CA VAL A 24 -10.50 6.76 1.00
C VAL A 24 -11.89 6.15 1.12
N ARG A 25 -12.16 5.03 0.44
CA ARG A 25 -13.46 4.34 0.53
C ARG A 25 -13.77 3.91 1.95
N ASN A 26 -12.83 3.29 2.65
CA ASN A 26 -13.03 2.82 4.01
C ASN A 26 -13.25 3.99 4.97
N PHE A 27 -12.45 5.05 4.84
CA PHE A 27 -12.63 6.27 5.62
C PHE A 27 -14.02 6.89 5.42
N LEU A 28 -14.48 7.01 4.17
CA LEU A 28 -15.82 7.49 3.86
C LEU A 28 -16.94 6.60 4.43
N ALA A 29 -16.71 5.28 4.50
CA ALA A 29 -17.64 4.35 5.11
C ALA A 29 -17.72 4.53 6.63
N ASP A 30 -16.58 4.84 7.28
CA ASP A 30 -16.49 5.02 8.72
C ASP A 30 -17.17 6.31 9.21
N ILE A 31 -17.03 7.42 8.46
CA ILE A 31 -17.60 8.72 8.84
C ILE A 31 -19.13 8.82 8.66
N LYS A 32 -19.80 7.75 8.18
CA LYS A 32 -21.26 7.64 7.97
C LYS A 32 -21.90 8.91 7.38
N GLN A 33 -21.87 9.00 6.05
CA GLN A 33 -22.65 9.94 5.24
C GLN A 33 -22.36 11.42 5.55
N ASP A 34 -21.17 11.84 5.17
CA ASP A 34 -20.79 13.25 5.11
C ASP A 34 -21.28 13.88 3.78
N ASN A 35 -21.61 15.18 3.79
CA ASN A 35 -22.12 15.93 2.63
C ASN A 35 -20.99 16.31 1.64
N LEU A 36 -20.03 15.41 1.42
CA LEU A 36 -18.89 15.64 0.53
C LEU A 36 -19.26 15.33 -0.92
N ASP A 37 -19.14 16.31 -1.81
CA ASP A 37 -19.23 16.09 -3.26
C ASP A 37 -17.85 15.72 -3.82
N LEU A 38 -17.66 14.45 -4.14
CA LEU A 38 -16.40 13.92 -4.68
C LEU A 38 -16.05 14.45 -6.10
N ASN A 39 -16.84 15.38 -6.64
CA ASN A 39 -16.52 16.11 -7.88
C ASN A 39 -16.05 17.54 -7.62
N LYS A 40 -16.22 18.07 -6.40
CA LYS A 40 -15.75 19.42 -6.02
C LYS A 40 -14.36 19.32 -5.42
N GLU A 41 -13.48 20.21 -5.87
CA GLU A 41 -12.09 20.17 -5.44
C GLU A 41 -11.91 20.55 -3.96
N ASP A 42 -12.73 21.47 -3.45
CA ASP A 42 -12.64 21.90 -2.05
C ASP A 42 -13.05 20.78 -1.08
N ASP A 43 -14.10 20.03 -1.41
CA ASP A 43 -14.53 18.85 -0.64
C ASP A 43 -13.44 17.75 -0.66
N ILE A 44 -12.68 17.65 -1.75
CA ILE A 44 -11.58 16.69 -1.86
C ILE A 44 -10.37 17.11 -1.00
N LYS A 45 -10.06 18.42 -0.94
CA LYS A 45 -9.02 18.92 -0.03
C LYS A 45 -9.38 18.65 1.42
N GLU A 46 -10.64 18.93 1.78
CA GLU A 46 -11.17 18.65 3.11
C GLU A 46 -11.11 17.16 3.45
N LEU A 47 -11.54 16.30 2.52
CA LEU A 47 -11.45 14.86 2.65
C LEU A 47 -10.01 14.39 2.90
N ILE A 48 -9.03 14.90 2.15
CA ILE A 48 -7.62 14.55 2.36
C ILE A 48 -7.17 14.96 3.76
N SER A 49 -7.45 16.19 4.18
CA SER A 49 -7.07 16.67 5.51
C SER A 49 -7.63 15.74 6.61
N ARG A 50 -8.89 15.33 6.48
CA ARG A 50 -9.53 14.41 7.44
C ARG A 50 -8.92 13.01 7.42
N VAL A 51 -8.63 12.47 6.23
CA VAL A 51 -7.97 11.16 6.10
C VAL A 51 -6.60 11.19 6.75
N GLU A 52 -5.79 12.23 6.50
CA GLU A 52 -4.44 12.35 7.08
C GLU A 52 -4.45 12.50 8.61
N MET A 53 -5.47 13.17 9.17
CA MET A 53 -5.63 13.33 10.62
C MET A 53 -6.22 12.09 11.30
N GLY A 54 -7.13 11.38 10.63
CA GLY A 54 -7.95 10.33 11.24
C GLY A 54 -7.54 8.90 10.88
N THR A 55 -6.63 8.70 9.93
CA THR A 55 -6.31 7.35 9.43
C THR A 55 -4.90 6.90 9.82
N THR A 56 -4.86 5.83 10.61
CA THR A 56 -3.62 5.10 10.93
C THR A 56 -3.80 3.62 10.63
N PHE A 57 -2.74 2.99 10.12
CA PHE A 57 -2.72 1.56 9.86
C PHE A 57 -1.93 0.83 10.94
N ASN A 58 -2.60 -0.08 11.65
CA ASN A 58 -1.95 -1.07 12.52
C ASN A 58 -1.96 -2.40 11.78
N LEU A 59 -0.78 -2.85 11.35
CA LEU A 59 -0.67 -3.99 10.44
C LEU A 59 -0.22 -5.22 11.20
N LYS A 60 -0.94 -6.33 10.98
CA LYS A 60 -0.75 -7.59 11.70
C LYS A 60 0.46 -8.34 11.14
N GLN A 61 1.34 -8.86 11.99
CA GLN A 61 2.39 -9.81 11.62
C GLN A 61 2.22 -11.09 12.43
N GLU A 62 2.43 -12.23 11.80
CA GLU A 62 2.51 -13.51 12.49
C GLU A 62 3.97 -13.97 12.51
N LYS A 63 4.55 -14.05 13.70
CA LYS A 63 5.93 -14.53 13.93
C LYS A 63 5.89 -15.60 15.00
N TRP A 64 6.45 -16.77 14.69
CA TRP A 64 6.60 -17.86 15.66
C TRP A 64 5.30 -18.33 16.34
N GLY A 65 4.15 -18.16 15.68
CA GLY A 65 2.83 -18.50 16.24
C GLY A 65 2.23 -17.38 17.11
N GLU A 66 2.94 -16.26 17.26
CA GLU A 66 2.45 -15.07 17.95
C GLU A 66 2.02 -14.00 16.94
N VAL A 67 0.99 -13.25 17.31
CA VAL A 67 0.48 -12.13 16.53
C VAL A 67 1.03 -10.83 17.09
N GLU A 68 1.89 -10.17 16.31
CA GLU A 68 2.40 -8.83 16.59
C GLU A 68 1.63 -7.81 15.73
N TYR A 69 1.47 -6.59 16.24
CA TYR A 69 0.96 -5.46 15.46
C TYR A 69 2.07 -4.44 15.26
N SER A 70 2.08 -3.78 14.11
CA SER A 70 2.95 -2.64 13.91
C SER A 70 2.51 -1.47 14.77
N GLU A 71 3.46 -0.57 15.06
CA GLU A 71 3.12 0.77 15.50
C GLU A 71 2.17 1.46 14.49
N PRO A 72 1.34 2.42 14.93
CA PRO A 72 0.42 3.13 14.05
C PRO A 72 1.15 3.85 12.92
N ASN A 73 0.87 3.41 11.69
CA ASN A 73 1.41 4.03 10.49
C ASN A 73 0.43 5.08 9.95
N SER A 74 0.73 6.36 10.15
CA SER A 74 0.01 7.44 9.48
C SER A 74 0.23 7.42 7.96
N VAL A 75 -0.75 7.88 7.20
CA VAL A 75 -0.62 8.05 5.75
C VAL A 75 -0.76 9.51 5.35
N LYS A 76 0.01 9.88 4.33
CA LYS A 76 -0.15 11.15 3.62
C LYS A 76 -0.73 10.91 2.23
N MET A 77 -1.58 11.81 1.76
CA MET A 77 -2.31 11.66 0.52
C MET A 77 -2.26 12.92 -0.34
N THR A 78 -2.52 12.72 -1.62
CA THR A 78 -2.72 13.80 -2.59
C THR A 78 -3.68 13.32 -3.66
N TYR A 79 -4.15 14.23 -4.50
CA TYR A 79 -5.04 13.92 -5.60
C TYR A 79 -4.55 14.52 -6.92
N THR A 80 -5.05 13.98 -8.02
CA THR A 80 -4.99 14.61 -9.33
C THR A 80 -6.38 14.57 -9.96
N ARG A 81 -6.73 15.55 -10.78
CA ARG A 81 -7.98 15.49 -11.55
C ARG A 81 -7.98 14.26 -12.47
N SER A 82 -9.12 13.62 -12.62
CA SER A 82 -9.27 12.50 -13.56
C SER A 82 -9.29 13.00 -15.00
N ASN A 83 -8.63 12.28 -15.90
CA ASN A 83 -8.67 12.57 -17.33
C ASN A 83 -10.01 12.17 -17.97
N LEU A 84 -10.90 11.49 -17.24
CA LEU A 84 -12.23 11.08 -17.71
C LEU A 84 -13.29 12.19 -17.55
N GLY A 85 -12.87 13.44 -17.33
CA GLY A 85 -13.75 14.61 -17.22
C GLY A 85 -14.53 14.73 -15.91
N ARG A 86 -14.53 13.69 -15.05
CA ARG A 86 -15.17 13.72 -13.73
C ARG A 86 -14.37 13.01 -12.65
N GLY A 87 -14.47 13.54 -11.43
CA GLY A 87 -13.86 12.98 -10.23
C GLY A 87 -12.33 13.14 -10.15
N PHE A 88 -11.78 12.52 -9.11
CA PHE A 88 -10.38 12.65 -8.75
C PHE A 88 -9.71 11.30 -8.58
N ILE A 89 -8.40 11.33 -8.77
CA ILE A 89 -7.51 10.20 -8.64
C ILE A 89 -6.69 10.40 -7.37
N PHE A 90 -6.94 9.55 -6.38
CA PHE A 90 -6.20 9.59 -5.12
C PHE A 90 -4.86 8.84 -5.21
N TRP A 91 -3.89 9.38 -4.49
CA TRP A 91 -2.54 8.87 -4.35
C TRP A 91 -2.08 8.98 -2.92
N PHE A 92 -1.24 8.06 -2.49
CA PHE A 92 -0.42 8.24 -1.30
C PHE A 92 0.84 9.03 -1.61
N ILE A 93 1.37 9.69 -0.59
CA ILE A 93 2.74 10.16 -0.51
C ILE A 93 3.53 9.15 0.33
N CYS A 94 4.56 8.54 -0.26
CA CYS A 94 5.34 7.52 0.42
C CYS A 94 6.06 8.07 1.67
N ASN A 95 5.86 7.42 2.82
CA ASN A 95 6.45 7.79 4.11
C ASN A 95 8.00 7.81 4.11
N LEU A 96 8.65 7.08 3.20
CA LEU A 96 10.12 7.01 3.13
C LEU A 96 10.76 7.85 2.03
N CYS A 97 10.08 8.08 0.90
CA CYS A 97 10.70 8.78 -0.24
C CYS A 97 9.88 9.94 -0.82
N GLY A 98 8.73 10.27 -0.23
CA GLY A 98 7.88 11.38 -0.67
C GLY A 98 7.24 11.20 -2.05
N ARG A 99 7.49 10.09 -2.75
CA ARG A 99 6.90 9.86 -4.07
C ARG A 99 5.39 9.63 -3.99
N ARG A 100 4.69 10.16 -4.98
CA ARG A 100 3.28 9.86 -5.25
C ARG A 100 3.13 8.41 -5.73
N VAL A 101 2.34 7.59 -5.05
CA VAL A 101 2.13 6.17 -5.35
C VAL A 101 0.69 5.73 -5.14
N ARG A 102 0.24 4.70 -5.86
CA ARG A 102 -1.11 4.12 -5.68
C ARG A 102 -1.22 3.17 -4.50
N TYR A 103 -0.12 2.52 -4.18
CA TYR A 103 -0.06 1.44 -3.21
C TYR A 103 1.08 1.69 -2.23
N LEU A 104 0.79 1.44 -0.96
CA LEU A 104 1.80 1.26 0.05
C LEU A 104 1.79 -0.21 0.48
N TYR A 105 2.98 -0.67 0.85
CA TYR A 105 3.27 -2.05 1.14
C TYR A 105 3.85 -2.18 2.54
N PHE A 106 3.50 -3.29 3.16
CA PHE A 106 4.01 -3.71 4.45
C PHE A 106 4.47 -5.16 4.31
N PRO A 107 5.74 -5.37 3.90
CA PRO A 107 6.28 -6.71 3.74
C PRO A 107 6.49 -7.40 5.09
N PRO A 108 6.59 -8.74 5.09
CA PRO A 108 7.01 -9.48 6.28
C PRO A 108 8.35 -8.92 6.77
N ASN A 109 8.43 -8.62 8.08
CA ASN A 109 9.61 -8.05 8.75
C ASN A 109 9.86 -6.55 8.54
N SER A 110 8.89 -5.78 8.03
CA SER A 110 8.93 -4.32 8.09
C SER A 110 8.02 -3.80 9.20
N GLN A 111 8.32 -2.65 9.80
CA GLN A 111 7.40 -1.92 10.69
C GLN A 111 6.80 -0.67 10.03
N ILE A 112 7.21 -0.39 8.78
CA ILE A 112 6.87 0.84 8.08
C ILE A 112 6.06 0.54 6.82
N LEU A 113 4.97 1.28 6.66
CA LEU A 113 4.16 1.32 5.45
C LEU A 113 4.82 2.23 4.40
N ALA A 114 5.35 1.65 3.32
CA ALA A 114 6.10 2.40 2.31
C ALA A 114 5.93 1.84 0.90
N CYS A 115 6.42 2.55 -0.12
CA CYS A 115 6.25 2.12 -1.49
C CYS A 115 7.14 0.91 -1.85
N ARG A 116 6.75 0.19 -2.91
CA ARG A 116 7.45 -0.97 -3.48
C ARG A 116 8.96 -0.73 -3.65
N ARG A 117 9.34 0.48 -4.08
CA ARG A 117 10.74 0.83 -4.36
C ARG A 117 11.57 0.96 -3.09
N CYS A 118 11.02 1.57 -2.03
CA CYS A 118 11.72 1.71 -0.75
C CYS A 118 11.96 0.34 -0.11
N HIS A 119 10.95 -0.53 -0.17
CA HIS A 119 11.04 -1.91 0.30
C HIS A 119 11.80 -2.85 -0.65
N LYS A 120 12.26 -2.35 -1.81
CA LYS A 120 12.95 -3.13 -2.85
C LYS A 120 12.20 -4.43 -3.22
N LEU A 121 10.87 -4.40 -3.18
CA LEU A 121 10.06 -5.60 -3.37
C LEU A 121 10.20 -6.13 -4.81
N ALA A 122 10.28 -7.45 -4.92
CA ALA A 122 10.26 -8.19 -6.15
C ALA A 122 8.91 -8.90 -6.30
N TYR A 123 8.49 -9.14 -7.54
CA TYR A 123 7.49 -10.20 -7.76
C TYR A 123 8.17 -11.56 -7.61
N GLU A 124 7.44 -12.59 -7.23
CA GLU A 124 8.01 -13.93 -7.00
C GLU A 124 8.84 -14.42 -8.20
N LYS A 125 8.29 -14.29 -9.41
CA LYS A 125 8.96 -14.63 -10.68
C LYS A 125 10.28 -13.89 -10.92
N GLN A 126 10.51 -12.75 -10.26
CA GLN A 126 11.75 -11.99 -10.36
C GLN A 126 12.83 -12.47 -9.39
N ASN A 127 12.48 -13.33 -8.43
CA ASN A 127 13.41 -14.02 -7.53
C ASN A 127 13.76 -15.44 -8.03
N ASP A 128 13.12 -15.92 -9.10
CA ASP A 128 13.45 -17.20 -9.72
C ASP A 128 14.89 -17.20 -10.27
N SER A 129 15.63 -18.27 -10.01
CA SER A 129 16.92 -18.52 -10.63
C SER A 129 16.77 -18.71 -12.15
N LYS A 130 17.88 -18.64 -12.90
CA LYS A 130 17.86 -18.94 -14.34
C LYS A 130 17.33 -20.36 -14.61
N SER A 131 17.68 -21.34 -13.77
CA SER A 131 17.24 -22.73 -13.90
C SER A 131 15.73 -22.88 -13.66
N ILE A 132 15.20 -22.27 -12.61
CA ILE A 132 13.75 -22.29 -12.32
C ILE A 132 12.96 -21.62 -13.44
N ARG A 133 13.43 -20.48 -13.96
CA ARG A 133 12.78 -19.81 -15.10
C ARG A 133 12.78 -20.65 -16.37
N HIS A 134 13.83 -21.45 -16.60
CA HIS A 134 13.89 -22.35 -17.75
C HIS A 134 12.90 -23.50 -17.60
N LEU A 135 12.85 -24.15 -16.42
CA LEU A 135 11.85 -25.17 -16.10
C LEU A 135 10.42 -24.65 -16.27
N ASN A 136 10.12 -23.48 -15.71
CA ASN A 136 8.79 -22.85 -15.82
C ASN A 136 8.37 -22.54 -17.27
N ARG A 137 9.30 -22.50 -18.23
CA ARG A 137 8.97 -22.36 -19.67
C ARG A 137 8.72 -23.69 -20.37
N LEU A 138 9.33 -24.78 -19.90
CA LEU A 138 9.18 -26.11 -20.48
C LEU A 138 7.85 -26.76 -20.11
N PHE A 139 7.29 -26.41 -18.95
CA PHE A 139 6.04 -26.95 -18.43
C PHE A 139 4.84 -25.99 -18.57
N ARG A 140 4.88 -25.10 -19.58
CA ARG A 140 3.84 -24.10 -19.85
C ARG A 140 3.20 -24.36 -21.20
#